data_AF-A0A6G9Y7F3-F1
#
_entry.id   AF-A0A6G9Y7F3-F1
#
_cell.length_a   1.000
_cell.length_b   1.000
_cell.length_c   1.000
_cell.angle_alpha   90.00
_cell.angle_beta   90.00
_cell.angle_gamma   90.00
#
_symmetry.space_group_name_H-M   'P 1'
#
loop_
_entity.id
_entity.type
_entity.pdbx_description
1 polymer ?
#
loop_
_entity_poly.entity_id
_entity_poly.type
_entity_poly.pdbx_seq_one_letter_code
_entity_poly.pdbx_strand_id
1 'polypeptide(L)'
;MNRDWNRKIQNIRDGQPELAQWLHQVTVRDPQLATEFGTVTIDGLGTLRSIDLDPHKVSDVYEADVVAAVVTAVNTALEDVRSADTKGVRP
;
A
#
# COMPACT_ATOMS: atom_id res chain seq x y z
N MET A 1 -0.84 19.78 -12.66
CA MET A 1 -0.48 20.07 -11.25
C MET A 1 -0.29 18.74 -10.53
N ASN A 2 0.90 18.47 -10.00
CA ASN A 2 1.24 17.15 -9.43
C ASN A 2 0.66 17.01 -8.02
N ARG A 3 -0.31 16.10 -7.83
CA ARG A 3 -0.98 15.89 -6.53
C ARG A 3 0.00 15.43 -5.45
N ASP A 4 1.03 14.67 -5.81
CA ASP A 4 2.04 14.19 -4.85
C ASP A 4 2.90 15.33 -4.32
N TRP A 5 3.20 16.32 -5.16
CA TRP A 5 3.95 17.50 -4.75
C TRP A 5 3.16 18.36 -3.77
N ASN A 6 1.89 18.63 -4.05
CA ASN A 6 1.02 19.39 -3.14
C ASN A 6 0.86 18.71 -1.79
N ARG A 7 0.68 17.39 -1.77
CA ARG A 7 0.55 16.61 -0.54
C ARG A 7 1.84 16.65 0.29
N LYS A 8 3.01 16.49 -0.33
CA LYS A 8 4.31 16.62 0.36
C LYS A 8 4.48 18.00 1.00
N ILE A 9 4.16 19.06 0.27
CA ILE A 9 4.28 20.43 0.78
C ILE A 9 3.32 20.67 1.95
N GLN A 10 2.08 20.17 1.89
CA GLN A 10 1.13 20.24 3.00
C GLN A 10 1.66 19.51 4.23
N ASN A 11 2.16 18.28 4.08
CA ASN A 11 2.65 17.50 5.22
C ASN A 11 3.92 18.09 5.87
N ILE A 12 4.78 18.75 5.08
CA ILE A 12 5.90 19.54 5.64
C ILE A 12 5.36 20.73 6.44
N ARG A 13 4.33 21.40 5.91
CA ARG A 13 3.68 22.55 6.55
C ARG A 13 2.95 22.16 7.83
N ASP A 14 2.43 20.94 7.89
CA ASP A 14 1.73 20.35 9.03
C ASP A 14 2.69 19.65 10.01
N GLY A 15 4.02 19.71 9.75
CA GLY A 15 5.04 19.23 10.68
C GLY A 15 5.20 17.71 10.76
N GLN A 16 4.78 16.97 9.72
CA GLN A 16 4.84 15.50 9.68
C GLN A 16 5.67 14.95 8.50
N PRO A 17 6.93 15.38 8.30
CA PRO A 17 7.78 14.86 7.22
C PRO A 17 8.17 13.38 7.42
N GLU A 18 8.11 12.90 8.65
CA GLU A 18 8.46 11.53 9.07
C GLU A 18 7.47 10.46 8.59
N LEU A 19 6.18 10.79 8.45
CA LEU A 19 5.16 9.85 7.96
C LEU A 19 5.43 9.37 6.53
N ALA A 20 6.07 10.20 5.71
CA ALA A 20 6.45 9.85 4.35
C ALA A 20 7.56 8.77 4.30
N GLN A 21 8.26 8.55 5.41
CA GLN A 21 9.36 7.58 5.56
C GLN A 21 8.87 6.25 6.15
N TRP A 22 7.70 6.23 6.78
CA TRP A 22 7.10 5.00 7.29
C TRP A 22 6.51 4.20 6.14
N LEU A 23 6.90 2.94 6.02
CA LEU A 23 6.47 2.05 4.95
C LEU A 23 5.62 0.93 5.55
N HIS A 24 4.41 0.78 5.03
CA HIS A 24 3.51 -0.32 5.30
C HIS A 24 3.52 -1.27 4.11
N GLN A 25 3.95 -2.49 4.36
CA GLN A 25 4.01 -3.55 3.36
C GLN A 25 2.90 -4.56 3.62
N VAL A 26 2.08 -4.82 2.60
CA VAL A 26 0.97 -5.78 2.66
C VAL A 26 1.18 -6.83 1.58
N THR A 27 1.04 -8.09 1.97
CA THR A 27 1.11 -9.22 1.04
C THR A 27 -0.07 -9.21 0.07
N VAL A 28 0.23 -9.27 -1.23
CA VAL A 28 -0.74 -9.54 -2.28
C VAL A 28 -0.97 -11.05 -2.29
N ARG A 29 -2.16 -11.47 -1.90
CA ARG A 29 -2.55 -12.88 -1.90
C ARG A 29 -3.95 -13.06 -2.41
N ASP A 30 -4.17 -14.17 -3.10
CA ASP A 30 -5.50 -14.67 -3.37
C ASP A 30 -6.01 -15.44 -2.14
N PRO A 31 -7.13 -15.03 -1.52
CA PRO A 31 -7.67 -15.70 -0.34
C PRO A 31 -8.29 -17.07 -0.65
N GLN A 32 -8.68 -17.33 -1.89
CA GLN A 32 -9.27 -18.61 -2.34
C GLN A 32 -8.17 -19.62 -2.70
N LEU A 33 -7.11 -19.18 -3.38
CA LEU A 33 -6.02 -20.05 -3.84
C LEU A 33 -4.87 -20.16 -2.83
N ALA A 34 -4.94 -19.43 -1.71
CA ALA A 34 -3.88 -19.31 -0.71
C ALA A 34 -2.49 -18.98 -1.32
N THR A 35 -2.48 -18.37 -2.51
CA THR A 35 -1.27 -18.07 -3.26
C THR A 35 -0.87 -16.64 -3.00
N GLU A 36 0.38 -16.45 -2.58
CA GLU A 36 1.00 -15.13 -2.41
C GLU A 36 1.66 -14.72 -3.72
N PHE A 37 1.16 -13.65 -4.35
CA PHE A 37 1.68 -13.12 -5.60
C PHE A 37 2.81 -12.12 -5.42
N GLY A 38 2.97 -11.55 -4.22
CA GLY A 38 3.98 -10.54 -3.96
C GLY A 38 3.52 -9.55 -2.91
N THR A 39 3.92 -8.29 -3.05
CA THR A 39 3.73 -7.26 -2.00
C THR A 39 3.37 -5.90 -2.57
N VAL A 40 2.55 -5.16 -1.82
CA VAL A 40 2.25 -3.74 -2.05
C VAL A 40 2.85 -2.94 -0.90
N THR A 41 3.51 -1.83 -1.23
CA THR A 41 4.07 -0.91 -0.24
C THR A 41 3.38 0.45 -0.34
N ILE A 42 2.84 0.94 0.77
CA ILE A 42 2.25 2.27 0.92
C ILE A 42 2.99 3.01 2.04
N ASP A 43 3.19 4.32 1.91
CA ASP A 43 3.76 5.11 3.01
C ASP A 43 2.73 5.47 4.10
N GLY A 44 3.20 6.01 5.24
CA GLY A 44 2.35 6.51 6.33
C GLY A 44 1.45 7.69 5.94
N LEU A 45 1.50 8.17 4.70
CA LEU A 45 0.61 9.19 4.14
C LEU A 45 -0.43 8.60 3.18
N GLY A 46 -0.49 7.28 3.06
CA GLY A 46 -1.40 6.59 2.13
C GLY A 46 -0.98 6.72 0.67
N THR A 47 0.29 7.03 0.39
CA THR A 47 0.84 7.11 -0.97
C THR A 47 1.43 5.76 -1.36
N LEU A 48 0.93 5.17 -2.44
CA LEU A 48 1.48 3.95 -3.01
C LEU A 48 2.93 4.18 -3.45
N ARG A 49 3.85 3.32 -3.00
CA ARG A 49 5.29 3.38 -3.29
C ARG A 49 5.73 2.31 -4.27
N SER A 50 5.29 1.07 -4.07
CA SER A 50 5.62 -0.04 -4.97
C SER A 50 4.51 -1.08 -5.01
N ILE A 51 4.48 -1.80 -6.12
CA ILE A 51 3.77 -3.07 -6.28
C ILE A 51 4.80 -4.02 -6.88
N ASP A 52 5.22 -5.00 -6.08
CA ASP A 52 6.26 -5.95 -6.44
C ASP A 52 5.61 -7.33 -6.54
N LEU A 53 5.42 -7.83 -7.76
CA LEU A 53 4.80 -9.13 -8.03
C LEU A 53 5.85 -10.14 -8.49
N ASP A 54 5.70 -11.39 -8.06
CA ASP A 54 6.54 -12.51 -8.50
C ASP A 54 6.03 -13.01 -9.86
N PRO A 55 6.80 -12.82 -10.95
CA PRO A 55 6.38 -13.17 -12.31
C PRO A 55 6.05 -14.66 -12.47
N HIS A 56 6.70 -15.56 -11.71
CA HIS A 56 6.46 -17.00 -11.80
C HIS A 56 5.15 -17.41 -11.14
N LYS A 57 4.70 -16.65 -10.14
CA LYS A 57 3.46 -16.94 -9.42
C LYS A 57 2.24 -16.34 -10.10
N VAL A 58 2.43 -15.24 -10.84
CA VAL A 58 1.35 -14.61 -11.61
C VAL A 58 1.21 -15.20 -13.01
N SER A 59 2.22 -15.85 -13.58
CA SER A 59 2.18 -16.39 -14.95
C SER A 59 1.11 -17.46 -15.16
N ASP A 60 0.80 -18.21 -14.11
CA ASP A 60 -0.08 -19.38 -14.18
C ASP A 60 -1.50 -19.06 -13.66
N VAL A 61 -1.78 -17.78 -13.38
CA VAL A 61 -3.03 -17.31 -12.78
C VAL A 61 -3.75 -16.38 -13.73
N TYR A 62 -5.09 -16.40 -13.68
CA TYR A 62 -5.89 -15.50 -14.49
C TYR A 62 -5.65 -14.04 -14.07
N GLU A 63 -5.39 -13.17 -15.04
CA GLU A 63 -5.02 -11.77 -14.80
C GLU A 63 -6.02 -11.04 -13.88
N ALA A 64 -7.32 -11.30 -14.04
CA ALA A 64 -8.34 -10.65 -13.22
C ALA A 64 -8.24 -11.01 -11.74
N ASP A 65 -7.80 -12.23 -11.41
CA ASP A 65 -7.63 -12.68 -10.03
C ASP A 65 -6.43 -11.98 -9.39
N VAL A 66 -5.34 -11.83 -10.15
CA VAL A 66 -4.16 -11.07 -9.72
C VAL A 66 -4.53 -9.60 -9.49
N VAL A 67 -5.28 -8.98 -10.41
CA VAL A 67 -5.75 -7.60 -10.27
C VAL A 67 -6.65 -7.45 -9.03
N ALA A 68 -7.58 -8.36 -8.81
CA ALA A 68 -8.47 -8.34 -7.63
C ALA A 68 -7.68 -8.48 -6.32
N ALA A 69 -6.67 -9.36 -6.28
CA ALA A 69 -5.78 -9.52 -5.14
C ALA A 69 -4.97 -8.25 -4.86
N VAL A 70 -4.45 -7.58 -5.89
CA VAL A 70 -3.73 -6.30 -5.75
C VAL A 70 -4.64 -5.21 -5.20
N VAL A 71 -5.86 -5.08 -5.74
CA VAL A 71 -6.84 -4.09 -5.26
C VAL A 71 -7.17 -4.32 -3.79
N THR A 72 -7.37 -5.58 -3.40
CA THR A 72 -7.61 -5.96 -2.00
C THR A 72 -6.44 -5.55 -1.12
N ALA A 73 -5.21 -5.87 -1.51
CA ALA A 73 -4.01 -5.55 -0.74
C ALA A 73 -3.80 -4.03 -0.57
N VAL A 74 -4.05 -3.24 -1.63
CA VAL A 74 -4.00 -1.77 -1.57
C VAL A 74 -5.03 -1.23 -0.60
N ASN A 75 -6.27 -1.72 -0.66
CA ASN A 75 -7.34 -1.26 0.24
C ASN A 75 -7.01 -1.59 1.71
N THR A 76 -6.54 -2.80 1.99
CA THR A 76 -6.09 -3.19 3.34
C THR A 76 -4.96 -2.30 3.83
N ALA A 77 -3.94 -2.05 3.00
CA ALA A 77 -2.83 -1.16 3.36
C ALA A 77 -3.29 0.28 3.67
N LEU A 78 -4.28 0.80 2.93
CA LEU A 78 -4.87 2.11 3.19
C LEU A 78 -5.71 2.14 4.47
N GLU A 79 -6.42 1.06 4.80
CA GLU A 79 -7.15 0.93 6.06
C GLU A 79 -6.22 0.87 7.26
N ASP A 80 -5.08 0.18 7.14
CA ASP A 80 -4.05 0.12 8.19
C ASP A 80 -3.46 1.51 8.49
N VAL A 81 -3.11 2.26 7.44
CA VAL A 81 -2.61 3.65 7.59
C VAL A 81 -3.64 4.55 8.27
N ARG A 82 -4.92 4.45 7.89
CA ARG A 82 -6.01 5.23 8.53
C ARG A 82 -6.24 4.83 9.99
N SER A 83 -6.09 3.54 10.29
CA SER A 83 -6.26 2.99 11.64
C SER A 83 -5.10 3.40 12.57
N ALA A 84 -3.89 3.56 12.03
CA ALA A 84 -2.74 4.08 12.77
C ALA A 84 -2.91 5.57 13.13
N ASP A 85 -3.47 6.37 12.22
CA ASP A 85 -3.72 7.80 12.45
C ASP A 85 -4.80 8.04 13.54
N THR A 86 -5.89 7.25 13.51
CA THR A 86 -7.02 7.40 14.45
C THR A 86 -6.72 6.92 15.87
N LYS A 87 -5.81 5.97 16.05
CA LYS A 87 -5.48 5.45 17.39
C LYS A 87 -4.50 6.34 18.16
N GLY A 88 -3.91 7.36 17.54
CA GLY A 88 -2.78 8.10 18.13
C GLY A 88 -1.57 7.22 18.44
N VAL A 89 -1.63 5.94 18.08
CA VAL A 89 -0.53 4.98 18.10
C VAL A 89 0.23 5.22 16.82
N ARG A 90 0.95 6.36 16.83
CA ARG A 90 2.20 6.44 16.10
C ARG A 90 3.07 5.29 16.64
N PRO A 91 3.54 4.36 15.80
CA PRO A 91 4.54 3.39 16.23
C PRO A 91 5.79 4.08 16.77
#